data_AF-A0A837NG00-F1
#
_entry.id   AF-A0A837NG00-F1
#
_cell.length_a   1.000
_cell.length_b   1.000
_cell.length_c   1.000
_cell.angle_alpha   90.00
_cell.angle_beta   90.00
_cell.angle_gamma   90.00
#
_symmetry.space_group_name_H-M   'P 1'
#
loop_
_entity.id
_entity.type
_entity.pdbx_description
1 polymer ?
#
loop_
_entity_poly.entity_id
_entity_poly.type
_entity_poly.pdbx_seq_one_letter_code
_entity_poly.pdbx_strand_id
1 'polypeptide(L)'
;MVNFFKVEAVLTVHDKGEVVPKSLLPKDEAHWCWLYIQLVQNKCIQPTVATTSLKDRIRAINSYYRTLPKKPQPDVCSGQQTARIYNEQYDYEGLKQSDLDWCLNKSFATEWLYLVWLFVVKSKPRPRFDNQGNQSSFIYEVPSYVDADIELSGGSGFDITSGVEAWVNPDYREFGLELQPYTREQLGLSVVDFLNLCRLGIEQKREYISAIKSIVDSAKQDNWLSFIKGVQPKLLDWLWVYLRGTDSKVNSRYRMPGKISDHLDAFRVERLIAEFSLWGRSVTEKRLIHDKVKSAFQRKTRQVENASTRVRKNFTLSHEAAGMLDELSKSEKSQSDFLDRLIREKYREL
;
A
#
# COMPACT_ATOMS: atom_id res chain seq x y z
N MET A 1 -26.99 -7.03 19.84
CA MET A 1 -26.48 -8.02 20.81
C MET A 1 -26.26 -9.34 20.07
N VAL A 2 -25.05 -9.55 19.53
CA VAL A 2 -24.51 -10.87 19.13
C VAL A 2 -22.98 -10.75 19.24
N ASN A 3 -22.40 -11.56 20.13
CA ASN A 3 -20.96 -11.81 20.26
C ASN A 3 -20.47 -12.64 19.07
N PHE A 4 -19.23 -12.41 18.61
CA PHE A 4 -18.14 -13.41 18.60
C PHE A 4 -16.98 -12.94 17.69
N PHE A 5 -15.90 -12.46 18.29
CA PHE A 5 -14.57 -12.98 17.98
C PHE A 5 -14.18 -13.85 19.18
N LYS A 6 -14.53 -15.14 19.11
CA LYS A 6 -13.88 -16.16 19.92
C LYS A 6 -12.54 -16.43 19.24
N VAL A 7 -11.53 -15.65 19.59
CA VAL A 7 -10.17 -16.19 19.51
C VAL A 7 -10.08 -17.07 20.74
N GLU A 8 -10.25 -18.38 20.56
CA GLU A 8 -9.79 -19.36 21.53
C GLU A 8 -8.26 -19.24 21.59
N ALA A 9 -7.78 -18.24 22.33
CA ALA A 9 -6.48 -18.31 22.95
C ALA A 9 -6.58 -19.47 23.93
N VAL A 10 -6.22 -20.66 23.45
CA VAL A 10 -6.11 -21.87 24.25
C VAL A 10 -5.20 -21.54 25.42
N LEU A 11 -5.83 -21.45 26.59
CA LEU A 11 -5.18 -21.53 27.88
C LEU A 11 -4.43 -22.86 27.94
N THR A 12 -3.11 -22.85 27.88
CA THR A 12 -2.32 -23.91 28.50
C THR A 12 -1.70 -23.37 29.77
N VAL A 13 -2.50 -23.55 30.83
CA VAL A 13 -2.17 -24.01 32.18
C VAL A 13 -0.81 -23.58 32.73
N HIS A 14 -0.92 -22.74 33.76
CA HIS A 14 0.09 -22.50 34.79
C HIS A 14 0.62 -23.82 35.36
N ASP A 15 1.94 -23.96 35.40
CA ASP A 15 2.56 -24.68 36.49
C ASP A 15 3.67 -23.81 37.10
N LYS A 16 3.39 -23.39 38.34
CA LYS A 16 4.28 -22.70 39.28
C LYS A 16 4.66 -21.24 38.94
N GLY A 17 3.65 -20.37 39.08
CA GLY A 17 3.76 -19.20 39.95
C GLY A 17 4.48 -17.97 39.40
N GLU A 18 3.77 -17.18 38.60
CA GLU A 18 3.40 -15.78 38.91
C GLU A 18 2.39 -15.28 37.86
N VAL A 19 1.37 -14.57 38.32
CA VAL A 19 0.27 -14.07 37.48
C VAL A 19 0.69 -12.69 36.97
N VAL A 20 1.13 -12.60 35.71
CA VAL A 20 1.07 -11.33 34.98
C VAL A 20 -0.42 -10.97 34.89
N PRO A 21 -0.87 -9.82 35.43
CA PRO A 21 -2.24 -9.37 35.26
C PRO A 21 -2.66 -9.48 33.79
N LYS A 22 -3.82 -10.08 33.48
CA LYS A 22 -4.32 -10.18 32.10
C LYS A 22 -4.41 -8.82 31.39
N SER A 23 -4.52 -7.74 32.16
CA SER A 23 -4.50 -6.34 31.69
C SER A 23 -3.13 -5.83 31.26
N LEU A 24 -2.04 -6.57 31.47
CA LEU A 24 -0.67 -6.24 31.07
C LEU A 24 -0.20 -7.02 29.84
N LEU A 25 -1.05 -7.87 29.27
CA LEU A 25 -0.71 -8.69 28.11
C LEU A 25 -1.15 -8.01 26.81
N PRO A 26 -0.32 -8.04 25.75
CA PRO A 26 -0.69 -7.57 24.42
C PRO A 26 -1.99 -8.21 23.90
N LYS A 27 -2.86 -7.38 23.31
CA LYS A 27 -4.21 -7.79 22.86
C LYS A 27 -4.20 -8.51 21.52
N ASP A 28 -3.18 -8.31 20.71
CA ASP A 28 -3.00 -8.89 19.38
C ASP A 28 -1.52 -9.14 19.07
N GLU A 29 -1.26 -9.77 17.92
CA GLU A 29 0.08 -10.17 17.47
C GLU A 29 1.04 -8.98 17.29
N ALA A 30 0.54 -7.84 16.80
CA ALA A 30 1.36 -6.66 16.53
C ALA A 30 1.89 -6.06 17.83
N HIS A 31 1.05 -6.00 18.87
CA HIS A 31 1.47 -5.55 20.19
C HIS A 31 2.47 -6.52 20.85
N TRP A 32 2.36 -7.83 20.60
CA TRP A 32 3.36 -8.82 21.04
C TRP A 32 4.72 -8.60 20.35
N CYS A 33 4.70 -8.34 19.04
CA CYS A 33 5.88 -8.00 18.27
C CYS A 33 6.53 -6.72 18.78
N TRP A 34 5.75 -5.67 19.01
CA TRP A 34 6.23 -4.40 19.55
C TRP A 34 6.86 -4.56 20.94
N LEU A 35 6.21 -5.27 21.86
CA LEU A 35 6.72 -5.46 23.22
C LEU A 35 8.08 -6.18 23.22
N TYR A 36 8.23 -7.18 22.34
CA TYR A 36 9.50 -7.86 22.14
C TYR A 36 10.60 -6.89 21.68
N ILE A 37 10.31 -6.06 20.67
CA ILE A 37 11.25 -5.07 20.12
C ILE A 37 11.72 -4.11 21.21
N GLN A 38 10.79 -3.58 22.02
CA GLN A 38 11.14 -2.68 23.12
C GLN A 38 12.01 -3.36 24.19
N LEU A 39 11.68 -4.59 24.57
CA LEU A 39 12.48 -5.33 25.55
C LEU A 39 13.89 -5.64 25.02
N VAL A 40 14.04 -5.89 23.72
CA VAL A 40 15.36 -6.05 23.08
C VAL A 40 16.13 -4.73 23.06
N GLN A 41 15.49 -3.62 22.65
CA GLN A 41 16.12 -2.30 22.61
C GLN A 41 16.60 -1.83 23.99
N ASN A 42 15.80 -2.10 25.02
CA ASN A 42 16.12 -1.81 26.41
C ASN A 42 17.07 -2.84 27.04
N LYS A 43 17.66 -3.75 26.25
CA LYS A 43 18.60 -4.80 26.69
C LYS A 43 18.04 -5.71 27.79
N CYS A 44 16.72 -5.79 27.89
CA CYS A 44 16.02 -6.65 28.84
C CYS A 44 15.99 -8.11 28.37
N ILE A 45 15.93 -8.31 27.06
CA ILE A 45 15.98 -9.63 26.41
C ILE A 45 17.08 -9.60 25.35
N GLN A 46 17.84 -10.69 25.23
CA GLN A 46 18.80 -10.84 24.14
C GLN A 46 18.05 -11.06 22.81
N PRO A 47 18.40 -10.36 21.73
CA PRO A 47 17.80 -10.62 20.43
C PRO A 47 18.06 -12.07 20.05
N THR A 48 16.99 -12.83 19.92
CA THR A 48 17.03 -14.09 19.18
C THR A 48 17.02 -13.76 17.68
N VAL A 49 17.66 -14.60 16.88
CA VAL A 49 18.01 -14.42 15.45
C VAL A 49 16.95 -13.63 14.65
N ALA A 50 17.39 -12.84 13.65
CA ALA A 50 16.69 -11.76 12.92
C ALA A 50 15.23 -11.99 12.45
N THR A 51 14.68 -13.20 12.53
CA THR A 51 13.28 -13.53 12.22
C THR A 51 12.71 -14.56 13.21
N THR A 52 12.63 -14.23 14.49
CA THR A 52 11.91 -15.08 15.46
C THR A 52 10.41 -15.08 15.22
N SER A 53 9.83 -16.29 15.17
CA SER A 53 8.38 -16.50 15.09
C SER A 53 7.66 -15.82 16.26
N LEU A 54 6.39 -15.43 16.08
CA LEU A 54 5.58 -14.84 17.15
C LEU A 54 5.59 -15.70 18.41
N LYS A 55 5.54 -17.03 18.25
CA LYS A 55 5.61 -18.00 19.35
C LYS A 55 6.93 -17.91 20.14
N ASP A 56 8.05 -17.69 19.45
CA ASP A 56 9.36 -17.54 20.10
C ASP A 56 9.50 -16.17 20.77
N ARG A 57 8.96 -15.10 20.16
CA ARG A 57 8.87 -13.77 20.79
C ARG A 57 8.07 -13.83 22.09
N ILE A 58 6.89 -14.44 22.05
CA ILE A 58 6.04 -14.68 23.24
C ILE A 58 6.78 -15.52 24.29
N ARG A 59 7.49 -16.58 23.87
CA ARG A 59 8.29 -17.41 24.79
C ARG A 59 9.40 -16.60 25.47
N ALA A 60 10.12 -15.77 24.71
CA ALA A 60 11.19 -14.93 25.24
C ALA A 60 10.65 -13.90 26.24
N ILE A 61 9.55 -13.22 25.90
CA ILE A 61 8.85 -12.28 26.79
C ILE A 61 8.40 -12.98 28.08
N ASN A 62 7.71 -14.11 27.96
CA ASN A 62 7.24 -14.86 29.12
C ASN A 62 8.40 -15.37 29.99
N SER A 63 9.52 -15.79 29.39
CA SER A 63 10.71 -16.23 30.12
C SER A 63 11.33 -15.06 30.89
N TYR A 64 11.42 -13.88 30.28
CA TYR A 64 11.88 -12.66 30.93
C TYR A 64 11.03 -12.31 32.15
N TYR A 65 9.70 -12.23 32.00
CA TYR A 65 8.82 -11.91 33.11
C TYR A 65 8.87 -12.95 34.24
N ARG A 66 9.09 -14.24 33.93
CA ARG A 66 9.27 -15.29 34.95
C ARG A 66 10.58 -15.18 35.74
N THR A 67 11.59 -14.54 35.17
CA THR A 67 12.88 -14.31 35.84
C THR A 67 12.89 -13.05 36.72
N LEU A 68 11.84 -12.23 36.66
CA LEU A 68 11.74 -11.06 37.52
C LEU A 68 11.51 -11.48 38.98
N PRO A 69 12.14 -10.78 39.94
CA PRO A 69 11.93 -11.08 41.36
C PRO A 69 10.47 -10.82 41.78
N LYS A 70 9.93 -11.76 42.56
CA LYS A 70 8.55 -11.78 43.09
C LYS A 70 8.17 -10.58 43.96
N LYS A 71 9.18 -9.88 44.48
CA LYS A 71 9.04 -8.66 45.28
C LYS A 71 9.84 -7.55 44.61
N PRO A 72 9.26 -6.35 44.41
CA PRO A 72 9.98 -5.22 43.86
C PRO A 72 11.12 -4.86 44.81
N GLN A 73 12.37 -5.07 44.37
CA GLN A 73 13.54 -4.49 45.00
C GLN A 73 13.76 -3.08 44.44
N PRO A 74 14.17 -2.09 45.26
CA PRO A 74 14.29 -0.68 44.84
C PRO A 74 15.18 -0.49 43.61
N ASP A 75 16.17 -1.37 43.40
CA ASP A 75 17.22 -1.19 42.40
C ASP A 75 17.14 -2.16 41.20
N VAL A 76 16.13 -3.04 41.12
CA VAL A 76 16.06 -4.12 40.09
C VAL A 76 14.80 -4.04 39.21
N CYS A 77 14.06 -2.94 39.26
CA CYS A 77 12.71 -2.88 38.72
C CYS A 77 12.60 -2.63 37.20
N SER A 78 13.57 -3.01 36.36
CA SER A 78 13.51 -2.65 34.92
C SER A 78 12.37 -3.33 34.13
N GLY A 79 11.96 -4.54 34.49
CA GLY A 79 10.93 -5.29 33.75
C GLY A 79 9.49 -4.99 34.13
N GLN A 80 9.21 -4.81 35.41
CA GLN A 80 7.91 -4.30 35.87
C GLN A 80 7.72 -2.85 35.42
N GLN A 81 8.80 -2.05 35.40
CA GLN A 81 8.79 -0.69 34.86
C GLN A 81 8.63 -0.69 33.34
N THR A 82 9.12 -1.68 32.58
CA THR A 82 8.83 -1.80 31.14
C THR A 82 7.38 -2.21 30.85
N ALA A 83 6.78 -3.10 31.67
CA ALA A 83 5.35 -3.42 31.59
C ALA A 83 4.46 -2.24 32.06
N ARG A 84 4.93 -1.49 33.06
CA ARG A 84 4.30 -0.23 33.48
C ARG A 84 4.44 0.84 32.41
N ILE A 85 5.60 1.00 31.78
CA ILE A 85 5.83 1.89 30.62
C ILE A 85 4.98 1.44 29.44
N TYR A 86 4.77 0.14 29.22
CA TYR A 86 3.81 -0.34 28.22
C TYR A 86 2.41 0.17 28.53
N ASN A 87 1.92 -0.01 29.76
CA ASN A 87 0.61 0.51 30.15
C ASN A 87 0.57 2.05 30.27
N GLU A 88 1.63 2.72 30.70
CA GLU A 88 1.69 4.18 30.90
C GLU A 88 1.89 4.91 29.55
N GLN A 89 2.69 4.38 28.62
CA GLN A 89 2.81 4.92 27.25
C GLN A 89 1.60 4.57 26.37
N TYR A 90 0.97 3.39 26.52
CA TYR A 90 -0.19 3.03 25.70
C TYR A 90 -1.54 3.43 26.28
N ASP A 91 -1.80 3.23 27.58
CA ASP A 91 -3.09 3.59 28.18
C ASP A 91 -3.17 5.09 28.59
N TYR A 92 -2.06 5.82 28.69
CA TYR A 92 -2.07 7.23 29.14
C TYR A 92 -1.65 8.27 28.07
N GLU A 93 -0.77 7.92 27.11
CA GLU A 93 -0.26 8.86 26.09
C GLU A 93 -0.45 8.39 24.63
N GLY A 94 -1.26 7.34 24.40
CA GLY A 94 -1.59 6.87 23.05
C GLY A 94 -2.37 7.90 22.21
N LEU A 95 -2.44 7.65 20.89
CA LEU A 95 -3.32 8.41 20.01
C LEU A 95 -4.76 8.28 20.50
N LYS A 96 -5.47 9.41 20.58
CA LYS A 96 -6.89 9.39 20.94
C LYS A 96 -7.70 8.89 19.76
N GLN A 97 -8.88 8.33 20.05
CA GLN A 97 -9.83 7.95 19.00
C GLN A 97 -10.10 9.10 18.02
N SER A 98 -10.21 10.34 18.53
CA SER A 98 -10.37 11.56 17.74
C SER A 98 -9.24 11.84 16.75
N ASP A 99 -8.02 11.36 17.03
CA ASP A 99 -6.86 11.53 16.15
C ASP A 99 -6.95 10.60 14.92
N LEU A 100 -7.71 9.51 15.03
CA LEU A 100 -7.83 8.46 14.00
C LEU A 100 -9.21 8.44 13.31
N ASP A 101 -10.25 8.96 13.95
CA ASP A 101 -11.65 8.92 13.48
C ASP A 101 -11.85 9.43 12.05
N TRP A 102 -11.02 10.38 11.61
CA TRP A 102 -11.09 10.94 10.26
C TRP A 102 -10.90 9.90 9.15
N CYS A 103 -10.13 8.83 9.39
CA CYS A 103 -9.86 7.75 8.42
C CYS A 103 -10.54 6.42 8.79
N LEU A 104 -10.97 6.25 10.04
CA LEU A 104 -11.65 5.04 10.52
C LEU A 104 -13.17 5.08 10.38
N ASN A 105 -13.75 6.25 10.10
CA ASN A 105 -15.18 6.36 9.84
C ASN A 105 -15.61 5.46 8.66
N LYS A 106 -16.74 4.76 8.80
CA LYS A 106 -17.33 3.94 7.72
C LYS A 106 -17.64 4.74 6.45
N SER A 107 -17.91 6.05 6.57
CA SER A 107 -18.11 6.93 5.42
C SER A 107 -16.81 7.29 4.70
N PHE A 108 -15.65 7.04 5.31
CA PHE A 108 -14.35 7.24 4.66
C PHE A 108 -14.15 6.18 3.59
N ALA A 109 -14.08 6.63 2.34
CA ALA A 109 -14.03 5.75 1.18
C ALA A 109 -12.77 4.89 1.16
N THR A 110 -12.91 3.65 0.70
CA THR A 110 -11.85 2.62 0.75
C THR A 110 -10.60 3.04 -0.02
N GLU A 111 -10.74 3.78 -1.12
CA GLU A 111 -9.58 4.28 -1.89
C GLU A 111 -8.67 5.20 -1.08
N TRP A 112 -9.25 5.99 -0.18
CA TRP A 112 -8.48 6.90 0.67
C TRP A 112 -7.87 6.15 1.84
N LEU A 113 -8.54 5.12 2.37
CA LEU A 113 -7.96 4.28 3.41
C LEU A 113 -6.79 3.45 2.86
N TYR A 114 -6.93 2.94 1.64
CA TYR A 114 -5.83 2.29 0.94
C TYR A 114 -4.64 3.23 0.73
N LEU A 115 -4.90 4.48 0.34
CA LEU A 115 -3.85 5.51 0.22
C LEU A 115 -3.11 5.74 1.54
N VAL A 116 -3.83 5.82 2.67
CA VAL A 116 -3.24 5.93 4.02
C VAL A 116 -2.37 4.70 4.33
N TRP A 117 -2.90 3.51 4.10
CA TRP A 117 -2.19 2.25 4.30
C TRP A 117 -0.90 2.20 3.47
N LEU A 118 -1.00 2.49 2.17
CA LEU A 118 0.13 2.47 1.25
C LEU A 118 1.21 3.48 1.66
N PHE A 119 0.79 4.66 2.12
CA PHE A 119 1.69 5.68 2.63
C PHE A 119 2.46 5.19 3.85
N VAL A 120 1.77 4.59 4.83
CA VAL A 120 2.37 4.01 6.04
C VAL A 120 3.32 2.86 5.70
N VAL A 121 2.92 1.98 4.77
CA VAL A 121 3.71 0.84 4.33
C VAL A 121 4.98 1.26 3.60
N LYS A 122 4.98 2.42 2.92
CA LYS A 122 6.13 2.90 2.15
C LYS A 122 6.99 3.94 2.87
N SER A 123 6.46 4.61 3.89
CA SER A 123 7.21 5.64 4.61
C SER A 123 8.46 5.05 5.23
N LYS A 124 9.56 5.81 5.24
CA LYS A 124 10.82 5.37 5.83
C LYS A 124 11.16 6.24 7.02
N PRO A 125 11.53 5.64 8.17
CA PRO A 125 12.00 6.41 9.30
C PRO A 125 13.35 7.04 8.96
N ARG A 126 13.50 8.34 9.20
CA ARG A 126 14.75 9.09 9.08
C ARG A 126 15.08 9.75 10.42
N PRO A 127 16.32 9.62 10.90
CA PRO A 127 16.77 10.39 12.06
C PRO A 127 16.78 11.89 11.75
N ARG A 128 16.20 12.67 12.64
CA ARG A 128 16.29 14.13 12.65
C ARG A 128 17.41 14.52 13.60
N PHE A 129 18.35 15.31 13.10
CA PHE A 129 19.47 15.81 13.87
C PHE A 129 19.18 17.24 14.32
N ASP A 130 19.58 17.59 15.54
CA ASP A 130 19.57 18.97 16.01
C ASP A 130 20.69 19.80 15.35
N ASN A 131 20.74 21.08 15.67
CA ASN A 131 21.75 22.01 15.15
C ASN A 131 23.19 21.65 15.60
N GLN A 132 23.35 20.72 16.54
CA GLN A 132 24.64 20.22 17.04
C GLN A 132 25.04 18.88 16.40
N GLY A 133 24.20 18.34 15.50
CA GLY A 133 24.44 17.05 14.84
C GLY A 133 24.09 15.85 15.71
N ASN A 134 23.49 16.05 16.88
CA ASN A 134 23.00 14.96 17.71
C ASN A 134 21.62 14.53 17.20
N GLN A 135 21.36 13.22 17.20
CA GLN A 135 20.04 12.72 16.85
C GLN A 135 19.04 13.17 17.92
N SER A 136 18.08 14.01 17.53
CA SER A 136 17.07 14.58 18.41
C SER A 136 15.73 13.83 18.35
N SER A 137 15.40 13.26 17.19
CA SER A 137 14.10 12.60 16.95
C SER A 137 14.09 11.73 15.70
N PHE A 138 12.94 11.12 15.40
CA PHE A 138 12.65 10.47 14.13
C PHE A 138 11.54 11.22 13.40
N ILE A 139 11.62 11.26 12.08
CA ILE A 139 10.53 11.64 11.19
C ILE A 139 10.29 10.51 10.19
N TYR A 140 9.08 10.44 9.64
CA TYR A 140 8.81 9.56 8.51
C TYR A 140 8.80 10.37 7.22
N GLU A 141 9.65 9.99 6.28
CA GLU A 141 9.67 10.65 4.98
C GLU A 141 8.43 10.31 4.17
N VAL A 142 7.88 11.33 3.51
CA VAL A 142 6.87 11.15 2.45
C VAL A 142 7.51 10.27 1.38
N PRO A 143 6.91 9.13 1.00
CA PRO A 143 7.44 8.30 -0.06
C PRO A 143 7.58 9.12 -1.33
N SER A 144 8.82 9.42 -1.75
CA SER A 144 9.07 9.95 -3.09
C SER A 144 9.18 8.75 -4.02
N TYR A 145 8.25 8.69 -4.95
CA TYR A 145 8.12 7.55 -5.83
C TYR A 145 9.02 7.70 -7.03
N VAL A 146 9.95 6.76 -7.14
CA VAL A 146 10.82 6.61 -8.30
C VAL A 146 10.08 5.76 -9.36
N ASP A 147 10.37 5.97 -10.64
CA ASP A 147 9.73 5.20 -11.73
C ASP A 147 9.93 3.69 -11.55
N ALA A 148 9.03 2.90 -12.14
CA ALA A 148 9.10 1.43 -12.04
C ALA A 148 10.45 0.84 -12.48
N ASP A 149 11.17 1.52 -13.37
CA ASP A 149 12.49 1.08 -13.83
C ASP A 149 13.55 1.12 -12.71
N ILE A 150 13.37 1.99 -11.72
CA ILE A 150 14.23 2.06 -10.53
C ILE A 150 13.77 1.05 -9.46
N GLU A 151 12.47 0.75 -9.38
CA GLU A 151 11.97 -0.41 -8.61
C GLU A 151 12.55 -1.75 -9.13
N LEU A 152 12.82 -1.83 -10.44
CA LEU A 152 13.40 -3.00 -11.12
C LEU A 152 14.94 -3.05 -11.04
N SER A 153 15.64 -1.91 -11.11
CA SER A 153 17.11 -1.88 -11.05
C SER A 153 17.67 -1.97 -9.62
N GLY A 154 16.88 -1.64 -8.59
CA GLY A 154 17.29 -1.70 -7.19
C GLY A 154 17.31 -3.10 -6.54
N GLY A 155 17.08 -4.16 -7.32
CA GLY A 155 17.06 -5.53 -6.82
C GLY A 155 17.61 -6.53 -7.84
N SER A 156 18.93 -6.67 -7.91
CA SER A 156 19.57 -7.87 -8.49
C SER A 156 19.38 -9.05 -7.53
N GLY A 157 18.15 -9.56 -7.46
CA GLY A 157 17.78 -10.67 -6.61
C GLY A 157 16.45 -11.24 -7.11
N PHE A 158 16.55 -12.33 -7.88
CA PHE A 158 15.43 -13.19 -8.23
C PHE A 158 14.92 -13.84 -6.93
N ASP A 159 14.07 -13.14 -6.18
CA ASP A 159 13.19 -13.75 -5.20
C ASP A 159 11.92 -12.90 -5.07
N ILE A 160 10.78 -13.52 -5.37
CA ILE A 160 9.45 -12.89 -5.36
C ILE A 160 9.08 -12.46 -3.92
N THR A 161 9.74 -13.04 -2.92
CA THR A 161 9.63 -12.70 -1.49
C THR A 161 10.61 -11.62 -1.05
N SER A 162 11.84 -11.55 -1.60
CA SER A 162 12.88 -10.59 -1.18
C SER A 162 12.73 -9.20 -1.83
N GLY A 163 12.09 -9.13 -3.00
CA GLY A 163 12.01 -7.90 -3.76
C GLY A 163 11.08 -6.83 -3.18
N VAL A 164 10.04 -7.21 -2.44
CA VAL A 164 9.07 -6.29 -1.79
C VAL A 164 9.68 -5.70 -0.51
N GLU A 165 10.58 -6.44 0.13
CA GLU A 165 11.18 -6.10 1.41
C GLU A 165 11.99 -4.79 1.40
N ALA A 166 12.71 -4.47 0.33
CA ALA A 166 13.42 -3.19 0.29
C ALA A 166 12.47 -1.97 0.37
N TRP A 167 11.23 -2.13 -0.09
CA TRP A 167 10.25 -1.05 -0.27
C TRP A 167 9.30 -0.88 0.91
N VAL A 168 9.15 -1.90 1.76
CA VAL A 168 8.30 -1.86 2.95
C VAL A 168 9.02 -1.13 4.09
N ASN A 169 8.28 -0.29 4.80
CA ASN A 169 8.69 0.37 6.03
C ASN A 169 9.23 -0.67 7.03
N PRO A 170 10.47 -0.53 7.52
CA PRO A 170 11.08 -1.52 8.40
C PRO A 170 10.27 -1.73 9.69
N ASP A 171 9.74 -0.65 10.29
CA ASP A 171 8.93 -0.74 11.51
C ASP A 171 7.62 -1.50 11.22
N TYR A 172 6.99 -1.24 10.07
CA TYR A 172 5.76 -1.94 9.65
C TYR A 172 5.98 -3.46 9.55
N ARG A 173 7.11 -3.88 8.97
CA ARG A 173 7.48 -5.31 8.91
C ARG A 173 7.79 -5.86 10.29
N GLU A 174 8.53 -5.14 11.11
CA GLU A 174 8.98 -5.62 12.42
C GLU A 174 7.79 -5.93 13.34
N PHE A 175 6.73 -5.12 13.23
CA PHE A 175 5.45 -5.30 13.91
C PHE A 175 4.63 -6.48 13.36
N GLY A 176 4.99 -7.07 12.23
CA GLY A 176 4.28 -8.20 11.63
C GLY A 176 2.90 -7.82 11.08
N LEU A 177 2.74 -6.57 10.64
CA LEU A 177 1.47 -6.08 10.12
C LEU A 177 1.18 -6.65 8.72
N GLU A 178 -0.10 -6.81 8.42
CA GLU A 178 -0.57 -7.46 7.18
C GLU A 178 -0.12 -6.69 5.93
N LEU A 179 0.71 -7.35 5.11
CA LEU A 179 1.22 -6.78 3.84
C LEU A 179 0.25 -6.99 2.68
N GLN A 180 -0.66 -7.96 2.79
CA GLN A 180 -1.65 -8.27 1.78
C GLN A 180 -3.06 -8.24 2.38
N PRO A 181 -3.55 -7.07 2.83
CA PRO A 181 -4.92 -6.98 3.30
C PRO A 181 -5.89 -7.37 2.17
N TYR A 182 -6.93 -8.12 2.53
CA TYR A 182 -8.00 -8.53 1.63
C TYR A 182 -9.32 -7.82 1.93
N THR A 183 -9.43 -7.17 3.10
CA THR A 183 -10.64 -6.44 3.51
C THR A 183 -10.34 -5.02 3.98
N ARG A 184 -11.36 -4.15 3.91
CA ARG A 184 -11.27 -2.77 4.39
C ARG A 184 -10.95 -2.73 5.88
N GLU A 185 -11.49 -3.67 6.65
CA GLU A 185 -11.25 -3.80 8.08
C GLU A 185 -9.77 -4.11 8.35
N GLN A 186 -9.16 -5.02 7.59
CA GLN A 186 -7.73 -5.33 7.71
C GLN A 186 -6.85 -4.12 7.38
N LEU A 187 -7.19 -3.34 6.34
CA LEU A 187 -6.51 -2.07 6.05
C LEU A 187 -6.55 -1.12 7.26
N GLY A 188 -7.74 -0.94 7.83
CA GLY A 188 -7.95 -0.06 8.98
C GLY A 188 -7.15 -0.50 10.20
N LEU A 189 -7.21 -1.79 10.55
CA LEU A 189 -6.47 -2.35 11.68
C LEU A 189 -4.96 -2.15 11.49
N SER A 190 -4.40 -2.51 10.33
CA SER A 190 -2.97 -2.33 10.08
C SER A 190 -2.51 -0.87 10.16
N VAL A 191 -3.33 0.09 9.74
CA VAL A 191 -3.03 1.53 9.87
C VAL A 191 -3.03 1.95 11.35
N VAL A 192 -4.05 1.54 12.11
CA VAL A 192 -4.19 1.87 13.53
C VAL A 192 -3.03 1.27 14.33
N ASP A 193 -2.76 -0.01 14.11
CA ASP A 193 -1.68 -0.72 14.79
C ASP A 193 -0.34 -0.06 14.46
N PHE A 194 -0.06 0.25 13.19
CA PHE A 194 1.17 0.96 12.87
C PHE A 194 1.28 2.32 13.57
N LEU A 195 0.25 3.17 13.51
CA LEU A 195 0.29 4.52 14.08
C LEU A 195 0.43 4.49 15.61
N ASN A 196 -0.13 3.49 16.26
CA ASN A 196 0.03 3.28 17.69
C ASN A 196 1.41 2.73 18.05
N LEU A 197 1.94 1.80 17.24
CA LEU A 197 3.17 1.07 17.53
C LEU A 197 4.46 1.77 17.07
N CYS A 198 4.38 2.68 16.10
CA CYS A 198 5.56 3.34 15.55
C CYS A 198 6.35 4.11 16.61
N ARG A 199 7.67 4.20 16.42
CA ARG A 199 8.66 4.71 17.39
C ARG A 199 8.68 6.24 17.50
N LEU A 200 7.53 6.90 17.30
CA LEU A 200 7.36 8.34 17.40
C LEU A 200 6.75 8.72 18.75
N GLY A 201 7.13 9.87 19.29
CA GLY A 201 6.39 10.50 20.40
C GLY A 201 5.00 10.97 19.96
N ILE A 202 4.10 11.24 20.91
CA ILE A 202 2.68 11.55 20.60
C ILE A 202 2.52 12.77 19.67
N GLU A 203 3.26 13.86 19.91
CA GLU A 203 3.19 15.04 19.04
C GLU A 203 3.72 14.74 17.62
N GLN A 204 4.77 13.93 17.52
CA GLN A 204 5.29 13.47 16.22
C GLN A 204 4.30 12.57 15.49
N LYS A 205 3.57 11.71 16.22
CA LYS A 205 2.47 10.91 15.63
C LYS A 205 1.37 11.80 15.07
N ARG A 206 0.99 12.86 15.80
CA ARG A 206 -0.01 13.84 15.31
C ARG A 206 0.47 14.62 14.10
N GLU A 207 1.72 15.08 14.10
CA GLU A 207 2.34 15.70 12.92
C GLU A 207 2.34 14.75 11.72
N TYR A 208 2.70 13.48 11.95
CA TYR A 208 2.69 12.46 10.92
C TYR A 208 1.29 12.21 10.35
N ILE A 209 0.27 12.09 11.22
CA ILE A 209 -1.14 12.00 10.80
C ILE A 209 -1.58 13.24 10.02
N SER A 210 -1.17 14.43 10.45
CA SER A 210 -1.48 15.68 9.74
C SER A 210 -0.89 15.69 8.32
N ALA A 211 0.35 15.21 8.16
CA ALA A 211 0.99 15.06 6.85
C ALA A 211 0.25 14.07 5.95
N ILE A 212 -0.13 12.90 6.49
CA ILE A 212 -0.94 11.90 5.76
C ILE A 212 -2.26 12.53 5.32
N LYS A 213 -2.95 13.24 6.22
CA LYS A 213 -4.23 13.89 5.94
C LYS A 213 -4.10 14.92 4.82
N SER A 214 -3.05 15.74 4.84
CA SER A 214 -2.77 16.70 3.76
C SER A 214 -2.62 16.00 2.41
N ILE A 215 -1.92 14.87 2.36
CA ILE A 215 -1.73 14.10 1.12
C ILE A 215 -3.05 13.52 0.62
N VAL A 216 -3.85 12.97 1.52
CA VAL A 216 -5.20 12.45 1.19
C VAL A 216 -6.09 13.57 0.66
N ASP A 217 -6.07 14.74 1.29
CA ASP A 217 -6.90 15.87 0.89
C ASP A 217 -6.46 16.43 -0.47
N SER A 218 -5.14 16.51 -0.74
CA SER A 218 -4.64 16.82 -2.09
C SER A 218 -5.06 15.78 -3.13
N ALA A 219 -4.97 14.48 -2.82
CA ALA A 219 -5.37 13.42 -3.74
C ALA A 219 -6.88 13.45 -4.05
N LYS A 220 -7.72 13.77 -3.06
CA LYS A 220 -9.16 13.99 -3.24
C LYS A 220 -9.46 15.18 -4.16
N GLN A 221 -8.72 16.28 -3.99
CA GLN A 221 -8.88 17.48 -4.82
C GLN A 221 -8.49 17.22 -6.27
N ASP A 222 -7.36 16.54 -6.48
CA ASP A 222 -6.88 16.19 -7.82
C ASP A 222 -7.82 15.21 -8.53
N ASN A 223 -8.42 14.27 -7.78
CA ASN A 223 -9.41 13.31 -8.26
C ASN A 223 -8.94 12.50 -9.48
N TRP A 224 -7.65 12.11 -9.45
CA TRP A 224 -7.02 11.33 -10.51
C TRP A 224 -7.76 10.02 -10.78
N LEU A 225 -7.87 9.67 -12.06
CA LEU A 225 -8.43 8.39 -12.52
C LEU A 225 -9.89 8.14 -12.12
N SER A 226 -10.66 9.17 -11.74
CA SER A 226 -12.07 9.05 -11.34
C SER A 226 -12.98 8.33 -12.34
N PHE A 227 -12.60 8.29 -13.62
CA PHE A 227 -13.33 7.62 -14.70
C PHE A 227 -13.32 6.08 -14.63
N ILE A 228 -12.57 5.46 -13.71
CA ILE A 228 -12.45 3.99 -13.58
C ILE A 228 -13.44 3.40 -12.56
N LYS A 229 -14.15 4.25 -11.82
CA LYS A 229 -15.10 3.81 -10.78
C LYS A 229 -16.27 3.04 -11.41
N GLY A 230 -16.63 1.90 -10.83
CA GLY A 230 -17.72 1.05 -11.31
C GLY A 230 -17.40 0.26 -12.58
N VAL A 231 -16.14 0.22 -13.02
CA VAL A 231 -15.74 -0.49 -14.23
C VAL A 231 -15.45 -1.96 -13.94
N GLN A 232 -15.73 -2.84 -14.91
CA GLN A 232 -15.43 -4.27 -14.85
C GLN A 232 -13.95 -4.59 -14.56
N PRO A 233 -13.64 -5.65 -13.79
CA PRO A 233 -12.28 -6.00 -13.37
C PRO A 233 -11.27 -6.11 -14.52
N LYS A 234 -11.67 -6.72 -15.65
CA LYS A 234 -10.80 -6.92 -16.82
C LYS A 234 -10.22 -5.61 -17.39
N LEU A 235 -10.99 -4.51 -17.33
CA LEU A 235 -10.51 -3.20 -17.78
C LEU A 235 -9.58 -2.55 -16.76
N LEU A 236 -9.80 -2.80 -15.46
CA LEU A 236 -8.91 -2.36 -14.39
C LEU A 236 -7.57 -3.10 -14.44
N ASP A 237 -7.58 -4.41 -14.69
CA ASP A 237 -6.36 -5.21 -14.84
C ASP A 237 -5.57 -4.78 -16.08
N TRP A 238 -6.26 -4.52 -17.20
CA TRP A 238 -5.62 -3.93 -18.38
C TRP A 238 -5.00 -2.56 -18.06
N LEU A 239 -5.71 -1.71 -17.33
CA LEU A 239 -5.23 -0.38 -16.98
C LEU A 239 -4.02 -0.44 -16.04
N TRP A 240 -4.00 -1.37 -15.09
CA TRP A 240 -2.84 -1.64 -14.24
C TRP A 240 -1.62 -1.99 -15.08
N VAL A 241 -1.74 -3.00 -15.95
CA VAL A 241 -0.67 -3.41 -16.89
C VAL A 241 -0.23 -2.25 -17.79
N TYR A 242 -1.18 -1.45 -18.28
CA TYR A 242 -0.91 -0.29 -19.12
C TYR A 242 -0.10 0.77 -18.38
N LEU A 243 -0.50 1.16 -17.17
CA LEU A 243 0.20 2.17 -16.36
C LEU A 243 1.55 1.69 -15.83
N ARG A 244 1.67 0.39 -15.50
CA ARG A 244 2.95 -0.23 -15.13
C ARG A 244 3.90 -0.38 -16.32
N GLY A 245 3.41 -0.20 -17.55
CA GLY A 245 4.20 -0.33 -18.79
C GLY A 245 4.81 -1.72 -18.97
N THR A 246 4.12 -2.75 -18.46
CA THR A 246 4.46 -4.16 -18.67
C THR A 246 3.93 -4.69 -20.00
N ASP A 247 3.08 -3.93 -20.70
CA ASP A 247 2.73 -4.18 -22.10
C ASP A 247 3.80 -3.58 -23.02
N SER A 248 4.41 -4.43 -23.85
CA SER A 248 5.37 -4.11 -24.92
C SER A 248 4.96 -2.95 -25.84
N LYS A 249 3.66 -2.62 -25.91
CA LYS A 249 3.10 -1.56 -26.76
C LYS A 249 2.98 -0.21 -26.05
N VAL A 250 3.34 -0.13 -24.77
CA VAL A 250 3.25 1.09 -23.97
C VAL A 250 4.60 1.78 -23.93
N ASN A 251 4.58 3.09 -24.17
CA ASN A 251 5.76 3.96 -24.08
C ASN A 251 6.41 3.80 -22.69
N SER A 252 7.61 3.20 -22.69
CA SER A 252 8.37 2.85 -21.50
C SER A 252 8.89 4.04 -20.70
N ARG A 253 8.76 5.26 -21.22
CA ARG A 253 9.37 6.45 -20.62
C ARG A 253 8.76 6.89 -19.27
N TYR A 254 7.55 6.42 -18.93
CA TYR A 254 6.83 6.82 -17.72
C TYR A 254 6.03 5.65 -17.14
N ARG A 255 6.72 4.73 -16.45
CA ARG A 255 6.08 3.58 -15.81
C ARG A 255 5.70 3.89 -14.38
N MET A 256 4.42 3.74 -14.08
CA MET A 256 3.92 3.89 -12.73
C MET A 256 4.54 2.81 -11.83
N PRO A 257 4.99 3.16 -10.62
CA PRO A 257 5.42 2.21 -9.59
C PRO A 257 4.23 1.35 -9.11
N GLY A 258 4.52 0.27 -8.39
CA GLY A 258 3.44 -0.51 -7.79
C GLY A 258 3.78 -1.87 -7.23
N LYS A 259 5.07 -2.16 -6.96
CA LYS A 259 5.53 -3.48 -6.51
C LYS A 259 4.78 -4.02 -5.28
N ILE A 260 4.42 -3.14 -4.34
CA ILE A 260 3.63 -3.50 -3.14
C ILE A 260 2.19 -3.84 -3.51
N SER A 261 1.63 -3.11 -4.47
CA SER A 261 0.24 -3.23 -4.91
C SER A 261 -0.02 -4.36 -5.92
N ASP A 262 1.03 -4.98 -6.47
CA ASP A 262 0.92 -6.05 -7.47
C ASP A 262 0.14 -7.27 -6.97
N HIS A 263 0.12 -7.50 -5.65
CA HIS A 263 -0.56 -8.63 -5.03
C HIS A 263 -1.92 -8.28 -4.40
N LEU A 264 -2.39 -7.03 -4.56
CA LEU A 264 -3.60 -6.52 -3.91
C LEU A 264 -4.82 -6.55 -4.82
N ASP A 265 -5.19 -7.75 -5.27
CA ASP A 265 -6.30 -7.95 -6.21
C ASP A 265 -7.68 -7.65 -5.61
N ALA A 266 -7.83 -7.65 -4.28
CA ALA A 266 -9.04 -7.21 -3.61
C ALA A 266 -9.32 -5.70 -3.82
N PHE A 267 -8.29 -4.92 -4.17
CA PHE A 267 -8.29 -3.45 -4.17
C PHE A 267 -7.89 -2.87 -5.53
N ARG A 268 -8.45 -3.41 -6.63
CA ARG A 268 -8.05 -3.05 -8.01
C ARG A 268 -8.20 -1.57 -8.34
N VAL A 269 -9.27 -0.91 -7.86
CA VAL A 269 -9.52 0.52 -8.13
C VAL A 269 -8.63 1.36 -7.23
N GLU A 270 -8.59 0.98 -5.95
CA GLU A 270 -7.89 1.69 -4.89
C GLU A 270 -6.38 1.72 -5.15
N ARG A 271 -5.79 0.59 -5.58
CA ARG A 271 -4.37 0.53 -5.94
C ARG A 271 -3.99 1.47 -7.07
N LEU A 272 -4.85 1.59 -8.09
CA LEU A 272 -4.62 2.48 -9.22
C LEU A 272 -4.63 3.94 -8.77
N ILE A 273 -5.64 4.33 -8.00
CA ILE A 273 -5.79 5.71 -7.50
C ILE A 273 -4.64 6.06 -6.55
N ALA A 274 -4.32 5.18 -5.61
CA ALA A 274 -3.32 5.46 -4.58
C ALA A 274 -1.89 5.53 -5.14
N GLU A 275 -1.48 4.55 -5.97
CA GLU A 275 -0.14 4.55 -6.56
C GLU A 275 0.05 5.74 -7.50
N PHE A 276 -0.98 6.12 -8.28
CA PHE A 276 -0.92 7.31 -9.13
C PHE A 276 -0.85 8.61 -8.32
N SER A 277 -1.62 8.69 -7.22
CA SER A 277 -1.64 9.87 -6.34
C SER A 277 -0.29 10.08 -5.66
N LEU A 278 0.36 9.02 -5.21
CA LEU A 278 1.66 9.14 -4.55
C LEU A 278 2.86 9.18 -5.51
N TRP A 279 2.68 8.86 -6.79
CA TRP A 279 3.77 8.87 -7.77
C TRP A 279 4.58 10.19 -7.76
N GLY A 280 5.91 10.15 -7.74
CA GLY A 280 6.78 11.30 -7.47
C GLY A 280 6.95 12.24 -8.65
N ARG A 281 6.06 12.14 -9.65
CA ARG A 281 6.06 12.97 -10.85
C ARG A 281 5.41 14.32 -10.56
N SER A 282 5.85 15.34 -11.31
CA SER A 282 5.24 16.65 -11.24
C SER A 282 3.75 16.59 -11.61
N VAL A 283 2.95 17.51 -11.05
CA VAL A 283 1.51 17.60 -11.36
C VAL A 283 1.26 17.72 -12.86
N THR A 284 2.12 18.48 -13.57
CA THR A 284 2.06 18.64 -15.02
C THR A 284 2.27 17.31 -15.77
N GLU A 285 3.28 16.53 -15.39
CA GLU A 285 3.52 15.21 -15.98
C GLU A 285 2.37 14.24 -15.68
N LYS A 286 1.89 14.20 -14.42
CA LYS A 286 0.73 13.38 -14.04
C LYS A 286 -0.49 13.72 -14.88
N ARG A 287 -0.77 15.01 -15.12
CA ARG A 287 -1.89 15.44 -15.95
C ARG A 287 -1.77 14.95 -17.40
N LEU A 288 -0.60 15.10 -18.00
CA LEU A 288 -0.33 14.59 -19.35
C LEU A 288 -0.52 13.08 -19.46
N ILE A 289 -0.10 12.33 -18.44
CA ILE A 289 -0.24 10.88 -18.39
C ILE A 289 -1.71 10.50 -18.19
N HIS A 290 -2.39 11.15 -17.25
CA HIS A 290 -3.82 10.98 -16.99
C HIS A 290 -4.66 11.13 -18.27
N ASP A 291 -4.43 12.17 -19.06
CA ASP A 291 -5.22 12.44 -20.27
C ASP A 291 -4.96 11.39 -21.38
N LYS A 292 -3.70 10.97 -21.53
CA LYS A 292 -3.33 9.87 -22.43
C LYS A 292 -3.98 8.56 -22.02
N VAL A 293 -3.94 8.25 -20.72
CA VAL A 293 -4.49 7.04 -20.12
C VAL A 293 -6.00 7.02 -20.26
N LYS A 294 -6.68 8.13 -19.95
CA LYS A 294 -8.13 8.28 -20.13
C LYS A 294 -8.55 8.01 -21.58
N SER A 295 -7.82 8.58 -22.54
CA SER A 295 -8.07 8.37 -23.97
C SER A 295 -7.85 6.91 -24.40
N ALA A 296 -6.78 6.29 -23.91
CA ALA A 296 -6.49 4.87 -24.17
C ALA A 296 -7.54 3.94 -23.55
N PHE A 297 -7.96 4.24 -22.32
CA PHE A 297 -8.98 3.52 -21.58
C PHE A 297 -10.34 3.58 -22.29
N GLN A 298 -10.79 4.76 -22.71
CA GLN A 298 -12.04 4.90 -23.49
C GLN A 298 -12.02 4.07 -24.78
N ARG A 299 -10.90 4.05 -25.49
CA ARG A 299 -10.73 3.18 -26.67
C ARG A 299 -10.80 1.71 -26.30
N LYS A 300 -10.16 1.30 -25.21
CA LYS A 300 -10.18 -0.09 -24.73
C LYS A 300 -11.58 -0.51 -24.29
N THR A 301 -12.29 0.34 -23.56
CA THR A 301 -13.68 0.11 -23.15
C THR A 301 -14.57 -0.15 -24.36
N ARG A 302 -14.54 0.73 -25.37
CA ARG A 302 -15.27 0.53 -26.63
C ARG A 302 -14.90 -0.77 -27.33
N GLN A 303 -13.62 -1.17 -27.32
CA GLN A 303 -13.21 -2.44 -27.92
C GLN A 303 -13.78 -3.65 -27.18
N VAL A 304 -13.83 -3.61 -25.85
CA VAL A 304 -14.39 -4.70 -25.05
C VAL A 304 -15.90 -4.78 -25.21
N GLU A 305 -16.60 -3.63 -25.24
CA GLU A 305 -18.04 -3.55 -25.46
C GLU A 305 -18.44 -3.99 -26.88
N ASN A 306 -17.66 -3.64 -27.90
CA ASN A 306 -17.93 -3.98 -29.30
C ASN A 306 -17.27 -5.28 -29.77
N ALA A 307 -16.68 -6.06 -28.86
CA ALA A 307 -15.95 -7.29 -29.21
C ALA A 307 -16.85 -8.34 -29.88
N SER A 308 -18.17 -8.27 -29.68
CA SER A 308 -19.16 -9.17 -30.28
C SER A 308 -19.61 -8.78 -31.69
N THR A 309 -19.30 -7.57 -32.19
CA THR A 309 -19.90 -7.05 -33.43
C THR A 309 -18.92 -6.63 -34.53
N ARG A 310 -17.63 -6.38 -34.25
CA ARG A 310 -16.67 -6.02 -35.30
C ARG A 310 -15.22 -6.36 -34.92
N VAL A 311 -14.64 -7.38 -35.55
CA VAL A 311 -13.19 -7.62 -35.49
C VAL A 311 -12.50 -6.57 -36.36
N ARG A 312 -11.86 -5.59 -35.74
CA ARG A 312 -11.05 -4.59 -36.45
C ARG A 312 -9.81 -5.29 -37.01
N LYS A 313 -9.82 -5.59 -38.31
CA LYS A 313 -8.64 -6.11 -39.02
C LYS A 313 -7.76 -4.93 -39.41
N ASN A 314 -6.52 -4.93 -38.94
CA ASN A 314 -5.52 -3.98 -39.41
C ASN A 314 -4.92 -4.56 -40.68
N PHE A 315 -5.00 -3.81 -41.77
CA PHE A 315 -4.35 -4.15 -43.03
C PHE A 315 -3.12 -3.26 -43.20
N THR A 316 -2.02 -3.84 -43.66
CA THR A 316 -0.84 -3.09 -44.06
C THR A 316 -0.92 -2.87 -45.57
N LEU A 317 -1.01 -1.62 -45.99
CA LEU A 317 -0.92 -1.23 -47.40
C LEU A 317 0.50 -0.79 -47.71
N SER A 318 0.95 -1.02 -48.95
CA SER A 318 2.15 -0.35 -49.47
C SER A 318 1.95 1.17 -49.44
N HIS A 319 3.03 1.94 -49.28
CA HIS A 319 2.95 3.39 -49.19
C HIS A 319 2.18 4.02 -50.36
N GLU A 320 2.42 3.53 -51.58
CA GLU A 320 1.76 3.97 -52.80
C GLU A 320 0.24 3.72 -52.77
N ALA A 321 -0.18 2.49 -52.49
CA ALA A 321 -1.60 2.12 -52.34
C ALA A 321 -2.30 2.91 -51.21
N ALA A 322 -1.60 3.20 -50.11
CA ALA A 322 -2.15 4.03 -49.04
C ALA A 322 -2.38 5.48 -49.51
N GLY A 323 -1.44 6.04 -50.28
CA GLY A 323 -1.58 7.38 -50.88
C GLY A 323 -2.75 7.45 -51.86
N MET A 324 -2.89 6.46 -52.75
CA MET A 324 -4.03 6.38 -53.68
C MET A 324 -5.36 6.29 -52.94
N LEU A 325 -5.44 5.45 -51.89
CA LEU A 325 -6.65 5.30 -51.09
C LEU A 325 -7.02 6.63 -50.40
N ASP A 326 -6.04 7.34 -49.86
CA ASP A 326 -6.25 8.64 -49.23
C ASP A 326 -6.76 9.67 -50.23
N GLU A 327 -6.20 9.72 -51.45
CA GLU A 327 -6.64 10.66 -52.48
C GLU A 327 -8.05 10.36 -52.97
N LEU A 328 -8.35 9.09 -53.24
CA LEU A 328 -9.62 8.68 -53.82
C LEU A 328 -10.78 8.72 -52.81
N SER A 329 -10.49 8.58 -51.51
CA SER A 329 -11.50 8.60 -50.44
C SER A 329 -11.85 9.99 -49.93
N LYS A 330 -11.22 11.08 -50.43
CA LYS A 330 -11.45 12.47 -49.97
C LYS A 330 -12.91 12.94 -50.01
N SER A 331 -13.72 12.35 -50.89
CA SER A 331 -15.15 12.69 -51.03
C SER A 331 -16.08 11.83 -50.17
N GLU A 332 -15.54 10.84 -49.46
CA GLU A 332 -16.31 9.91 -48.64
C GLU A 332 -16.17 10.20 -47.14
N LYS A 333 -17.16 9.73 -46.37
CA LYS A 333 -17.14 9.86 -44.90
C LYS A 333 -16.03 9.03 -44.25
N SER A 334 -15.62 7.92 -44.88
CA SER A 334 -14.49 7.12 -44.42
C SER A 334 -13.85 6.30 -45.54
N GLN A 335 -12.56 5.99 -45.42
CA GLN A 335 -11.85 5.06 -46.31
C GLN A 335 -12.52 3.67 -46.38
N SER A 336 -13.16 3.23 -45.30
CA SER A 336 -13.86 1.94 -45.26
C SER A 336 -15.14 1.96 -46.09
N ASP A 337 -15.88 3.07 -46.09
CA ASP A 337 -17.08 3.23 -46.92
C ASP A 337 -16.70 3.27 -48.40
N PHE A 338 -15.60 3.96 -48.72
CA PHE A 338 -15.07 4.04 -50.08
C PHE A 338 -14.65 2.66 -50.61
N LEU A 339 -13.98 1.85 -49.78
CA LEU A 339 -13.63 0.47 -50.12
C LEU A 339 -14.89 -0.41 -50.30
N ASP A 340 -15.90 -0.28 -49.44
CA ASP A 340 -17.16 -1.04 -49.60
C ASP A 340 -17.88 -0.66 -50.91
N ARG A 341 -17.88 0.63 -51.28
CA ARG A 341 -18.40 1.10 -52.56
C ARG A 341 -17.63 0.51 -53.73
N LEU A 342 -16.30 0.59 -53.72
CA LEU A 342 -15.45 0.03 -54.78
C LEU A 342 -15.68 -1.48 -54.97
N ILE A 343 -15.81 -2.23 -53.87
CA ILE A 343 -16.10 -3.67 -53.91
C ILE A 343 -17.46 -3.92 -54.59
N ARG A 344 -18.49 -3.16 -54.20
CA ARG A 344 -19.84 -3.29 -54.78
C ARG A 344 -19.88 -2.91 -56.26
N GLU A 345 -19.18 -1.84 -56.65
CA GLU A 345 -19.09 -1.40 -58.05
C GLU A 345 -18.42 -2.49 -58.89
N LYS A 346 -17.27 -3.01 -58.45
CA LYS A 346 -16.59 -4.09 -59.16
C LYS A 346 -17.38 -5.39 -59.22
N TYR A 347 -18.12 -5.73 -58.16
CA TYR A 347 -18.96 -6.92 -58.16
C TYR A 347 -20.16 -6.80 -59.12
N ARG A 348 -20.65 -5.58 -59.40
CA ARG A 348 -21.73 -5.34 -60.37
C ARG A 348 -21.28 -5.35 -61.83
N GLU A 349 -19.97 -5.17 -62.06
CA GLU A 349 -19.35 -5.24 -63.39
C GLU A 349 -18.98 -6.68 -63.81
N LEU A 350 -19.03 -7.63 -62.87
CA LEU A 350 -18.91 -9.07 -63.09
C LEU A 350 -20.30 -9.67 -63.36
#